data_AF-A0A538HHZ8-F1
#
_entry.id   AF-A0A538HHZ8-F1
#
_cell.length_a   1.000
_cell.length_b   1.000
_cell.length_c   1.000
_cell.angle_alpha   90.00
_cell.angle_beta   90.00
_cell.angle_gamma   90.00
#
_symmetry.space_group_name_H-M   'P 1'
#
loop_
_entity.id
_entity.type
_entity.pdbx_description
1 polymer ?
#
loop_
_entity_poly.entity_id
_entity_poly.type
_entity_poly.pdbx_seq_one_letter_code
_entity_poly.pdbx_strand_id
1 'polypeptide(L)'
;MMVVAASTQRTLGLAIVSVLFGGWLIYVLVANLRSGHPPGSEIETAPNRRPYFDDDQLEGPRLDRMLSWGLISLAFIAVFLPIYWLREPGRQKNAIVGFRQRAAKRGAELFQSASAPVPPGHLSFGCADCHGNKGQGGVTNFTLTDPKDPTKVRIVQWQVPALNTVLLRFTEDPKMCNDPLQAGPQCEVTQIITYGRPGTPMPPWGVNGGGPMNDQQISDLVAFIRTIKIGSKQAKADDAKLGATDGHALFDAFCARCHTKGWSYRASYAEPGAVDGGGAFGPNLTDGDEIRQFSDPSKQVLFITTGSDYQKLYGARGIGSGRMPGFGGMLSAAQIKAIVDYERSL
;
A
#
# COMPACT_ATOMS: atom_id res chain seq x y z
N MET A 1 15.69 -35.88 22.53
CA MET A 1 16.72 -34.92 22.07
C MET A 1 16.11 -34.00 21.03
N MET A 2 15.87 -32.74 21.39
CA MET A 2 15.42 -31.69 20.46
C MET A 2 16.62 -31.16 19.68
N VAL A 3 16.67 -31.38 18.38
CA VAL A 3 17.55 -30.63 17.48
C VAL A 3 16.79 -29.36 17.10
N VAL A 4 17.09 -28.26 17.77
CA VAL A 4 16.59 -26.92 17.40
C VAL A 4 17.27 -26.53 16.10
N ALA A 5 16.51 -26.40 15.02
CA ALA A 5 17.01 -25.85 13.77
C ALA A 5 17.52 -24.42 14.03
N ALA A 6 18.84 -24.23 14.00
CA ALA A 6 19.45 -22.92 14.17
C ALA A 6 19.10 -22.04 12.96
N SER A 7 18.52 -20.86 13.22
CA SER A 7 18.33 -19.84 12.18
C SER A 7 19.67 -19.45 11.56
N THR A 8 19.69 -19.01 10.31
CA THR A 8 20.93 -18.64 9.59
C THR A 8 21.80 -17.65 10.39
N GLN A 9 21.17 -16.74 11.13
CA GLN A 9 21.86 -15.79 12.02
C GLN A 9 22.53 -16.47 13.22
N ARG A 10 21.90 -17.50 13.80
CA ARG A 10 22.44 -18.24 14.95
C ARG A 10 23.63 -19.11 14.55
N THR A 11 23.57 -19.72 13.36
CA THR A 11 24.68 -20.51 12.80
C THR A 11 25.88 -19.62 12.46
N LEU A 12 25.65 -18.44 11.86
CA LEU A 12 26.69 -17.43 11.62
C LEU A 12 27.31 -16.93 12.94
N GLY A 13 26.48 -16.63 13.95
CA GLY A 13 26.96 -16.20 15.26
C GLY A 13 27.85 -17.26 15.93
N LEU A 14 27.45 -18.54 15.89
CA LEU A 14 28.26 -19.63 16.44
C LEU A 14 29.58 -19.82 15.70
N ALA A 15 29.58 -19.74 14.36
CA ALA A 15 30.80 -19.85 13.58
C ALA A 15 31.82 -18.73 13.93
N ILE A 16 31.34 -17.49 14.06
CA ILE A 16 32.18 -16.35 14.46
C ILE A 16 32.77 -16.58 15.86
N VAL A 17 31.95 -16.98 16.83
CA VAL A 17 32.41 -17.26 18.20
C VAL A 17 33.44 -18.39 18.22
N SER A 18 33.22 -19.46 17.45
CA SER A 18 34.18 -20.57 17.38
C SER A 18 35.54 -20.15 16.80
N VAL A 19 35.55 -19.29 15.77
CA VAL A 19 36.80 -18.76 15.20
C VAL A 19 37.51 -17.86 16.20
N LEU A 20 36.78 -16.93 16.85
CA LEU A 20 37.37 -16.02 17.85
C LEU A 20 37.89 -16.79 19.06
N PHE A 21 37.14 -17.76 19.56
CA PHE A 21 37.54 -18.60 20.67
C PHE A 21 38.74 -19.48 20.33
N GLY A 22 38.77 -20.07 19.13
CA GLY A 22 39.92 -20.82 18.63
C GLY A 22 41.17 -19.94 18.50
N GLY A 23 41.03 -18.73 17.96
CA GLY A 23 42.12 -17.75 17.88
C GLY A 23 42.63 -17.34 19.26
N TRP A 24 41.73 -17.12 20.23
CA TRP A 24 42.08 -16.84 21.61
C TRP A 24 42.83 -18.01 22.27
N LEU A 25 42.37 -19.24 22.05
CA LEU A 25 43.00 -20.45 22.62
C LEU A 25 44.41 -20.65 22.05
N ILE A 26 44.59 -20.44 20.75
CA ILE A 26 45.90 -20.44 20.09
C ILE A 26 46.77 -19.34 20.66
N TYR A 27 46.25 -18.12 20.84
CA TYR A 27 46.98 -17.03 21.45
C TYR A 27 47.45 -17.37 22.87
N VAL A 28 46.57 -17.90 23.72
CA VAL A 28 46.90 -18.32 25.10
C VAL A 28 47.96 -19.42 25.10
N LEU A 29 47.82 -20.43 24.23
CA LEU A 29 48.81 -21.50 24.08
C LEU A 29 50.17 -20.95 23.64
N VAL A 30 50.21 -20.09 22.61
CA VAL A 30 51.44 -19.48 22.11
C VAL A 30 52.06 -18.53 23.14
N ALA A 31 51.25 -17.76 23.86
CA ALA A 31 51.71 -16.85 24.91
C ALA A 31 52.33 -17.61 26.09
N ASN A 32 51.68 -18.69 26.55
CA ASN A 32 52.21 -19.55 27.61
C ASN A 32 53.43 -20.38 27.17
N LEU A 33 53.55 -20.71 25.88
CA LEU A 33 54.76 -21.35 25.33
C LEU A 33 55.92 -20.35 25.16
N ARG A 34 55.64 -19.04 25.09
CA ARG A 34 56.63 -17.97 24.92
C ARG A 34 57.01 -17.24 26.22
N SER A 35 56.37 -17.56 27.34
CA SER A 35 56.57 -16.91 28.65
C SER A 35 57.85 -17.35 29.39
N GLY A 36 58.96 -17.51 28.66
CA GLY A 36 60.30 -17.72 29.22
C GLY A 36 61.08 -16.43 29.49
N HIS A 37 60.43 -15.26 29.46
CA HIS A 37 61.09 -13.98 29.60
C HIS A 37 61.25 -13.63 31.10
N PRO A 38 62.49 -13.35 31.58
CA PRO A 38 62.73 -13.03 32.98
C PRO A 38 62.09 -11.68 33.39
N PRO A 39 61.72 -11.50 34.67
CA PRO A 39 61.16 -10.24 35.18
C PRO A 39 62.12 -9.06 34.90
N GLY A 40 61.62 -7.96 34.31
CA GLY A 40 62.42 -6.80 33.92
C GLY A 40 62.81 -6.74 32.45
N SER A 41 62.43 -7.73 31.64
CA SER A 41 62.62 -7.74 30.18
C SER A 41 61.65 -6.81 29.43
N GLU A 42 60.61 -6.35 30.11
CA GLU A 42 59.65 -5.33 29.67
C GLU A 42 60.20 -3.89 29.73
N ILE A 43 61.35 -3.69 30.37
CA ILE A 43 62.04 -2.40 30.45
C ILE A 43 62.83 -2.18 29.15
N GLU A 44 62.08 -1.96 28.08
CA GLU A 44 62.65 -1.48 26.83
C GLU A 44 62.84 0.05 26.93
N THR A 45 63.85 0.59 26.25
CA THR A 45 64.04 2.04 26.14
C THR A 45 62.75 2.72 25.67
N ALA A 46 62.42 3.88 26.25
CA ALA A 46 61.25 4.66 25.86
C ALA A 46 61.20 4.80 24.32
N PRO A 47 60.06 4.62 23.64
CA PRO A 47 60.01 4.56 22.18
C PRO A 47 60.64 5.75 21.46
N ASN A 48 60.67 6.93 22.10
CA ASN A 48 61.30 8.15 21.60
C ASN A 48 62.82 8.25 21.83
N ARG A 49 63.40 7.35 22.63
CA ARG A 49 64.84 7.25 22.92
C ARG A 49 65.51 6.06 22.23
N ARG A 50 64.73 5.23 21.53
CA ARG A 50 65.28 4.21 20.64
C ARG A 50 65.91 4.90 19.43
N PRO A 51 67.06 4.43 18.93
CA PRO A 51 67.55 4.85 17.63
C PRO A 51 66.44 4.65 16.60
N TYR A 52 66.20 5.67 15.78
CA TYR A 52 65.24 5.52 14.70
C TYR A 52 65.78 4.52 13.67
N PHE A 53 64.89 3.98 12.84
CA PHE A 53 65.31 3.07 11.78
C PHE A 53 66.23 3.80 10.80
N ASP A 54 67.28 3.11 10.36
CA ASP A 54 68.17 3.63 9.33
C ASP A 54 67.44 3.65 7.97
N ASP A 55 67.94 4.44 7.03
CA ASP A 55 67.25 4.72 5.76
C ASP A 55 66.97 3.44 4.97
N ASP A 56 67.95 2.54 4.87
CA ASP A 56 67.82 1.22 4.23
C ASP A 56 66.71 0.35 4.86
N GLN A 57 66.47 0.49 6.16
CA GLN A 57 65.41 -0.25 6.86
C GLN A 57 64.03 0.35 6.62
N LEU A 58 63.96 1.68 6.47
CA LEU A 58 62.74 2.40 6.13
C LEU A 58 62.33 2.13 4.69
N GLU A 59 63.25 2.28 3.74
CA GLU A 59 62.99 2.17 2.30
C GLU A 59 62.95 0.73 1.78
N GLY A 60 63.56 -0.24 2.47
CA GLY A 60 63.50 -1.65 2.09
C GLY A 60 62.43 -2.44 2.86
N PRO A 61 62.81 -3.21 3.90
CA PRO A 61 61.93 -4.21 4.52
C PRO A 61 60.63 -3.64 5.10
N ARG A 62 60.67 -2.40 5.58
CA ARG A 62 59.50 -1.77 6.19
C ARG A 62 58.55 -1.19 5.14
N LEU A 63 59.08 -0.49 4.13
CA LEU A 63 58.29 0.00 3.01
C LEU A 63 57.62 -1.17 2.26
N ASP A 64 58.38 -2.21 1.93
CA ASP A 64 57.86 -3.41 1.25
C ASP A 64 56.73 -4.07 2.04
N ARG A 65 56.86 -4.14 3.37
CA ARG A 65 55.81 -4.69 4.24
C ARG A 65 54.54 -3.84 4.18
N MET A 66 54.66 -2.52 4.23
CA MET A 66 53.50 -1.61 4.17
C MET A 66 52.85 -1.63 2.79
N LEU A 67 53.65 -1.63 1.72
CA LEU A 67 53.18 -1.76 0.34
C LEU A 67 52.49 -3.11 0.10
N SER A 68 53.02 -4.20 0.68
CA SER A 68 52.39 -5.52 0.62
C SER A 68 51.01 -5.52 1.28
N TRP A 69 50.85 -4.88 2.44
CA TRP A 69 49.54 -4.71 3.08
C TRP A 69 48.59 -3.84 2.25
N GLY A 70 49.10 -2.80 1.61
CA GLY A 70 48.36 -1.98 0.66
C GLY A 70 47.86 -2.81 -0.53
N LEU A 71 48.73 -3.62 -1.13
CA LEU A 71 48.39 -4.51 -2.24
C LEU A 71 47.35 -5.56 -1.84
N ILE A 72 47.51 -6.21 -0.67
CA ILE A 72 46.53 -7.17 -0.15
C ILE A 72 45.16 -6.51 0.04
N SER A 73 45.13 -5.33 0.63
CA SER A 73 43.87 -4.60 0.87
C SER A 73 43.22 -4.18 -0.45
N LEU A 74 44.02 -3.73 -1.43
CA LEU A 74 43.55 -3.40 -2.77
C LEU A 74 42.97 -4.63 -3.48
N ALA A 75 43.69 -5.76 -3.45
CA ALA A 75 43.24 -7.02 -4.04
C ALA A 75 41.95 -7.53 -3.37
N PHE A 76 41.84 -7.39 -2.04
CA PHE A 76 40.63 -7.74 -1.32
C PHE A 76 39.43 -6.91 -1.78
N ILE A 77 39.56 -5.58 -1.84
CA ILE A 77 38.46 -4.70 -2.30
C ILE A 77 38.13 -4.98 -3.76
N ALA A 78 39.13 -5.14 -4.62
CA ALA A 78 38.97 -5.40 -6.05
C ALA A 78 38.19 -6.70 -6.34
N VAL A 79 38.30 -7.71 -5.48
CA VAL A 79 37.54 -8.97 -5.62
C VAL A 79 36.21 -8.93 -4.88
N PHE A 80 36.21 -8.44 -3.64
CA PHE A 80 35.05 -8.51 -2.76
C PHE A 80 33.93 -7.54 -3.16
N LEU A 81 34.27 -6.34 -3.63
CA LEU A 81 33.27 -5.34 -4.02
C LEU A 81 32.43 -5.80 -5.23
N PRO A 82 33.01 -6.33 -6.33
CA PRO A 82 32.22 -6.92 -7.41
C PRO A 82 31.35 -8.10 -6.95
N ILE A 83 31.86 -8.99 -6.09
CA ILE A 83 31.10 -10.11 -5.54
C ILE A 83 29.91 -9.63 -4.70
N TYR A 84 30.11 -8.60 -3.89
CA TYR A 84 29.04 -7.95 -3.12
C TYR A 84 27.96 -7.37 -4.06
N TRP A 85 28.37 -6.68 -5.12
CA TRP A 85 27.46 -6.10 -6.12
C TRP A 85 26.71 -7.14 -6.95
N LEU A 86 27.31 -8.30 -7.25
CA LEU A 86 26.61 -9.40 -7.93
C LEU A 86 25.35 -9.87 -7.17
N ARG A 87 25.33 -9.72 -5.84
CA ARG A 87 24.19 -10.07 -4.97
C ARG A 87 23.23 -8.91 -4.69
N GLU A 88 23.59 -7.70 -5.09
CA GLU A 88 22.82 -6.48 -4.85
C GLU A 88 21.39 -6.53 -5.43
N PRO A 89 21.14 -7.06 -6.63
CA PRO A 89 19.77 -7.15 -7.17
C PRO A 89 18.83 -7.98 -6.28
N GLY A 90 19.34 -9.05 -5.66
CA GLY A 90 18.58 -9.85 -4.70
C GLY A 90 18.26 -9.09 -3.42
N ARG A 91 19.23 -8.34 -2.90
CA ARG A 91 19.05 -7.50 -1.72
C ARG A 91 18.00 -6.42 -1.96
N GLN A 92 18.05 -5.74 -3.10
CA GLN A 92 17.07 -4.72 -3.50
C GLN A 92 15.65 -5.30 -3.62
N LYS A 93 15.50 -6.44 -4.29
CA LYS A 93 14.19 -7.13 -4.40
C LYS A 93 13.62 -7.48 -3.01
N ASN A 94 14.43 -8.07 -2.14
CA ASN A 94 14.01 -8.45 -0.79
C ASN A 94 13.72 -7.22 0.09
N ALA A 95 14.44 -6.12 -0.08
CA ALA A 95 14.16 -4.86 0.61
C ALA A 95 12.78 -4.31 0.24
N ILE A 96 12.41 -4.35 -1.05
CA ILE A 96 11.07 -3.94 -1.52
C ILE A 96 9.98 -4.83 -0.90
N VAL A 97 10.17 -6.15 -0.89
CA VAL A 97 9.21 -7.09 -0.28
C VAL A 97 9.05 -6.81 1.21
N GLY A 98 10.16 -6.67 1.94
CA GLY A 98 10.15 -6.36 3.37
C GLY A 98 9.51 -5.02 3.67
N PHE A 99 9.74 -4.00 2.83
CA PHE A 99 9.08 -2.70 2.95
C PHE A 99 7.57 -2.82 2.79
N ARG A 100 7.10 -3.51 1.74
CA ARG A 100 5.66 -3.71 1.48
C ARG A 100 4.96 -4.49 2.60
N GLN A 101 5.61 -5.53 3.13
CA GLN A 101 5.07 -6.31 4.24
C GLN A 101 4.94 -5.47 5.52
N ARG A 102 5.95 -4.64 5.84
CA ARG A 102 5.89 -3.72 6.97
C ARG A 102 4.80 -2.65 6.80
N ALA A 103 4.69 -2.09 5.60
CA ALA A 103 3.64 -1.13 5.26
C ALA A 103 2.24 -1.75 5.43
N ALA A 104 2.00 -2.94 4.86
CA ALA A 104 0.73 -3.65 5.03
C ALA A 104 0.44 -4.03 6.49
N LYS A 105 1.47 -4.37 7.28
CA LYS A 105 1.30 -4.65 8.71
C LYS A 105 0.85 -3.40 9.47
N ARG A 106 1.52 -2.26 9.28
CA ARG A 106 1.10 -0.99 9.91
C ARG A 106 -0.30 -0.59 9.43
N GLY A 107 -0.58 -0.74 8.15
CA GLY A 107 -1.92 -0.52 7.58
C GLY A 107 -3.00 -1.38 8.22
N ALA A 108 -2.70 -2.65 8.52
CA ALA A 108 -3.62 -3.55 9.20
C ALA A 108 -3.93 -3.08 10.63
N GLU A 109 -2.95 -2.52 11.34
CA GLU A 109 -3.14 -1.96 12.69
C GLU A 109 -4.03 -0.70 12.63
N LEU A 110 -3.79 0.18 11.65
CA LEU A 110 -4.62 1.36 11.39
C LEU A 110 -6.06 0.99 11.03
N PHE A 111 -6.26 -0.09 10.26
CA PHE A 111 -7.55 -0.51 9.74
C PHE A 111 -8.48 -1.15 10.77
N GLN A 112 -7.93 -1.79 11.80
CA GLN A 112 -8.71 -2.51 12.81
C GLN A 112 -9.75 -1.63 13.53
N SER A 113 -10.61 -2.28 14.32
CA SER A 113 -11.58 -1.58 15.17
C SER A 113 -10.89 -0.55 16.05
N ALA A 114 -11.52 0.60 16.30
CA ALA A 114 -10.91 1.68 17.08
C ALA A 114 -10.52 1.25 18.51
N SER A 115 -11.19 0.21 19.03
CA SER A 115 -10.94 -0.39 20.34
C SER A 115 -10.03 -1.62 20.29
N ALA A 116 -9.46 -1.96 19.14
CA ALA A 116 -8.55 -3.08 19.01
C ALA A 116 -7.23 -2.83 19.76
N PRO A 117 -6.70 -3.84 20.48
CA PRO A 117 -5.42 -3.70 21.17
C PRO A 117 -4.28 -3.62 20.16
N VAL A 118 -3.61 -2.46 20.10
CA VAL A 118 -2.41 -2.22 19.28
C VAL A 118 -1.17 -2.05 20.17
N PRO A 119 0.04 -2.35 19.65
CA PRO A 119 1.28 -2.17 20.41
C PRO A 119 1.45 -0.72 20.92
N PRO A 120 2.18 -0.50 22.04
CA PRO A 120 2.46 0.85 22.53
C PRO A 120 3.06 1.75 21.45
N GLY A 121 2.48 2.95 21.28
CA GLY A 121 2.90 3.91 20.24
C GLY A 121 2.28 3.68 18.86
N HIS A 122 1.40 2.69 18.70
CA HIS A 122 0.61 2.48 17.49
C HIS A 122 -0.83 2.97 17.71
N LEU A 123 -1.54 3.24 16.62
CA LEU A 123 -2.92 3.72 16.62
C LEU A 123 -3.80 2.83 15.76
N SER A 124 -5.08 2.70 16.14
CA SER A 124 -6.12 2.13 15.31
C SER A 124 -7.21 3.15 15.07
N PHE A 125 -7.73 3.23 13.83
CA PHE A 125 -8.65 4.27 13.41
C PHE A 125 -10.08 3.77 13.14
N GLY A 126 -10.37 2.48 13.37
CA GLY A 126 -11.74 1.98 13.32
C GLY A 126 -12.32 1.78 11.93
N CYS A 127 -11.49 1.67 10.88
CA CYS A 127 -12.01 1.46 9.52
C CYS A 127 -12.86 0.19 9.42
N ALA A 128 -12.45 -0.86 10.14
CA ALA A 128 -13.16 -2.14 10.23
C ALA A 128 -14.53 -2.03 10.90
N ASP A 129 -14.78 -1.01 11.72
CA ASP A 129 -16.07 -0.84 12.41
C ASP A 129 -17.19 -0.52 11.41
N CYS A 130 -16.87 0.12 10.28
CA CYS A 130 -17.80 0.36 9.18
C CYS A 130 -17.59 -0.60 8.00
N HIS A 131 -16.34 -0.85 7.60
CA HIS A 131 -16.02 -1.63 6.39
C HIS A 131 -15.87 -3.14 6.64
N GLY A 132 -15.98 -3.59 7.89
CA GLY A 132 -15.82 -4.98 8.31
C GLY A 132 -14.35 -5.40 8.39
N ASN A 133 -14.07 -6.41 9.22
CA ASN A 133 -12.71 -6.89 9.51
C ASN A 133 -11.91 -7.37 8.28
N LYS A 134 -12.59 -7.78 7.21
CA LYS A 134 -11.97 -8.20 5.94
C LYS A 134 -12.23 -7.20 4.82
N GLY A 135 -12.69 -5.99 5.15
CA GLY A 135 -13.11 -4.98 4.17
C GLY A 135 -14.28 -5.43 3.31
N GLN A 136 -15.14 -6.32 3.80
CA GLN A 136 -16.27 -6.85 3.05
C GLN A 136 -17.46 -5.88 2.92
N GLY A 137 -17.38 -4.70 3.54
CA GLY A 137 -18.49 -3.76 3.66
C GLY A 137 -19.33 -4.04 4.90
N GLY A 138 -20.37 -3.23 5.09
CA GLY A 138 -21.20 -3.28 6.28
C GLY A 138 -22.35 -2.28 6.21
N VAL A 139 -22.99 -2.04 7.35
CA VAL A 139 -24.06 -1.06 7.50
C VAL A 139 -23.77 -0.23 8.74
N THR A 140 -23.95 1.07 8.66
CA THR A 140 -23.78 1.99 9.79
C THR A 140 -24.90 3.01 9.84
N ASN A 141 -25.20 3.54 11.02
CA ASN A 141 -26.21 4.59 11.15
C ASN A 141 -25.63 5.93 10.68
N PHE A 142 -26.41 6.67 9.90
CA PHE A 142 -26.05 8.00 9.44
C PHE A 142 -27.19 8.99 9.62
N THR A 143 -26.87 10.18 10.12
CA THR A 143 -27.85 11.25 10.29
C THR A 143 -27.87 12.10 9.03
N LEU A 144 -29.01 12.08 8.32
CA LEU A 144 -29.28 12.96 7.20
C LEU A 144 -30.09 14.16 7.68
N THR A 145 -29.64 15.35 7.32
CA THR A 145 -30.35 16.60 7.55
C THR A 145 -31.16 16.96 6.30
N ASP A 146 -32.39 17.43 6.47
CA ASP A 146 -33.19 17.93 5.35
C ASP A 146 -32.53 19.19 4.75
N PRO A 147 -32.26 19.22 3.43
CA PRO A 147 -31.69 20.40 2.77
C PRO A 147 -32.55 21.67 2.88
N LYS A 148 -33.88 21.53 3.05
CA LYS A 148 -34.83 22.65 3.15
C LYS A 148 -35.08 23.08 4.59
N ASP A 149 -34.83 22.20 5.56
CA ASP A 149 -35.07 22.46 6.98
C ASP A 149 -33.97 21.79 7.84
N PRO A 150 -32.91 22.53 8.21
CA PRO A 150 -31.79 21.99 8.98
C PRO A 150 -32.18 21.42 10.35
N THR A 151 -33.38 21.71 10.86
CA THR A 151 -33.87 21.21 12.14
C THR A 151 -34.46 19.79 12.03
N LYS A 152 -34.76 19.33 10.81
CA LYS A 152 -35.26 17.98 10.55
C LYS A 152 -34.11 17.04 10.26
N VAL A 153 -33.82 16.19 11.23
CA VAL A 153 -32.84 15.12 11.13
C VAL A 153 -33.53 13.76 11.05
N ARG A 154 -33.00 12.87 10.21
CA ARG A 154 -33.41 11.46 10.14
C ARG A 154 -32.19 10.56 10.25
N ILE A 155 -32.32 9.46 10.97
CA ILE A 155 -31.26 8.44 11.05
C ILE A 155 -31.61 7.34 10.05
N VAL A 156 -30.68 7.05 9.15
CA VAL A 156 -30.81 6.00 8.14
C VAL A 156 -29.74 4.93 8.34
N GLN A 157 -30.05 3.71 7.90
CA GLN A 157 -29.06 2.65 7.77
C GLN A 157 -28.29 2.86 6.46
N TRP A 158 -27.09 3.40 6.59
CA TRP A 158 -26.18 3.67 5.48
C TRP A 158 -25.36 2.44 5.14
N GLN A 159 -25.47 1.98 3.91
CA GLN A 159 -24.70 0.85 3.41
C GLN A 159 -23.27 1.29 3.06
N VAL A 160 -22.30 0.59 3.63
CA VAL A 160 -20.88 0.89 3.55
C VAL A 160 -20.24 0.05 2.44
N PRO A 161 -19.47 0.65 1.51
CA PRO A 161 -18.90 -0.09 0.40
C PRO A 161 -17.83 -1.09 0.84
N ALA A 162 -17.77 -2.22 0.13
CA ALA A 162 -16.71 -3.20 0.29
C ALA A 162 -15.37 -2.67 -0.24
N LEU A 163 -14.34 -2.77 0.60
CA LEU A 163 -12.96 -2.37 0.30
C LEU A 163 -12.15 -3.52 -0.33
N ASN A 164 -12.53 -4.77 -0.08
CA ASN A 164 -11.90 -5.93 -0.72
C ASN A 164 -12.12 -5.98 -2.25
N THR A 165 -13.06 -5.21 -2.79
CA THR A 165 -13.28 -5.04 -4.24
C THR A 165 -12.91 -3.65 -4.78
N VAL A 166 -12.50 -2.71 -3.92
CA VAL A 166 -12.28 -1.31 -4.33
C VAL A 166 -11.20 -1.18 -5.41
N LEU A 167 -10.15 -2.00 -5.31
CA LEU A 167 -9.04 -2.05 -6.26
C LEU A 167 -9.32 -2.89 -7.52
N LEU A 168 -10.57 -3.33 -7.71
CA LEU A 168 -11.08 -3.81 -9.00
C LEU A 168 -11.72 -2.68 -9.82
N ARG A 169 -12.02 -1.55 -9.17
CA ARG A 169 -12.72 -0.39 -9.72
C ARG A 169 -11.81 0.81 -9.92
N PHE A 170 -10.89 1.01 -8.98
CA PHE A 170 -9.95 2.12 -8.99
C PHE A 170 -8.52 1.60 -9.14
N THR A 171 -7.77 2.28 -9.98
CA THR A 171 -6.31 2.11 -10.08
C THR A 171 -5.67 2.85 -8.91
N GLU A 172 -4.60 2.26 -8.35
CA GLU A 172 -3.76 2.86 -7.32
C GLU A 172 -2.30 2.57 -7.70
N ASP A 173 -1.77 3.23 -8.74
CA ASP A 173 -0.36 3.10 -9.09
C ASP A 173 0.47 4.09 -8.26
N PRO A 174 1.37 3.62 -7.35
CA PRO A 174 2.23 4.52 -6.57
C PRO A 174 3.07 5.48 -7.41
N LYS A 175 3.38 5.14 -8.68
CA LYS A 175 4.07 6.06 -9.59
C LYS A 175 3.20 7.23 -10.03
N MET A 176 1.89 7.01 -10.10
CA MET A 176 0.90 7.99 -10.51
C MET A 176 0.36 8.79 -9.32
N CYS A 177 0.51 8.28 -8.09
CA CYS A 177 0.07 8.97 -6.86
C CYS A 177 1.04 10.01 -6.29
N ASN A 178 2.28 10.04 -6.78
CA ASN A 178 3.32 10.95 -6.29
C ASN A 178 3.72 12.01 -7.32
N ASP A 179 3.04 12.09 -8.46
CA ASP A 179 3.35 13.07 -9.50
C ASP A 179 2.49 14.33 -9.31
N PRO A 180 3.05 15.49 -8.91
CA PRO A 180 2.30 16.73 -8.74
C PRO A 180 1.75 17.30 -10.07
N LEU A 181 2.25 16.85 -11.23
CA LEU A 181 1.74 17.19 -12.56
C LEU A 181 0.75 16.14 -13.10
N GLN A 182 0.72 14.94 -12.51
CA GLN A 182 -0.27 13.89 -12.78
C GLN A 182 -1.00 13.48 -11.49
N ALA A 183 -1.42 14.45 -10.68
CA ALA A 183 -2.38 14.26 -9.60
C ALA A 183 -3.77 13.93 -10.16
N GLY A 184 -3.81 12.92 -11.03
CA GLY A 184 -4.98 12.39 -11.65
C GLY A 184 -5.67 11.40 -10.71
N PRO A 185 -6.91 11.03 -11.04
CA PRO A 185 -7.83 10.13 -10.34
C PRO A 185 -7.35 8.66 -10.29
N GLN A 186 -6.09 8.38 -10.62
CA GLN A 186 -5.48 7.05 -10.54
C GLN A 186 -5.01 6.69 -9.12
N CYS A 187 -5.51 7.45 -8.13
CA CYS A 187 -5.26 7.34 -6.69
C CYS A 187 -6.54 7.64 -5.91
N GLU A 188 -7.69 7.30 -6.50
CA GLU A 188 -9.01 7.65 -5.96
C GLU A 188 -9.23 7.08 -4.55
N VAL A 189 -8.73 5.89 -4.23
CA VAL A 189 -8.77 5.32 -2.87
C VAL A 189 -7.96 6.18 -1.92
N THR A 190 -6.75 6.58 -2.31
CA THR A 190 -5.91 7.49 -1.51
C THR A 190 -6.62 8.83 -1.30
N GLN A 191 -7.24 9.39 -2.34
CA GLN A 191 -7.97 10.66 -2.28
C GLN A 191 -9.24 10.57 -1.41
N ILE A 192 -10.02 9.49 -1.54
CA ILE A 192 -11.23 9.25 -0.71
C ILE A 192 -10.84 9.09 0.76
N ILE A 193 -9.74 8.40 1.07
CA ILE A 193 -9.28 8.29 2.46
C ILE A 193 -8.82 9.67 2.96
N THR A 194 -8.09 10.43 2.14
CA THR A 194 -7.53 11.73 2.52
C THR A 194 -8.64 12.74 2.82
N TYR A 195 -9.59 12.92 1.88
CA TYR A 195 -10.60 13.97 1.92
C TYR A 195 -11.98 13.49 2.37
N GLY A 196 -12.16 12.20 2.57
CA GLY A 196 -13.45 11.61 2.88
C GLY A 196 -14.42 11.71 1.70
N ARG A 197 -15.70 11.49 1.99
CA ARG A 197 -16.79 11.74 1.05
C ARG A 197 -17.90 12.52 1.75
N PRO A 198 -18.00 13.84 1.52
CA PRO A 198 -19.05 14.68 2.09
C PRO A 198 -20.44 14.11 1.82
N GLY A 199 -21.35 14.25 2.79
CA GLY A 199 -22.70 13.69 2.72
C GLY A 199 -22.78 12.17 2.95
N THR A 200 -21.70 11.55 3.43
CA THR A 200 -21.68 10.13 3.80
C THR A 200 -21.01 9.94 5.18
N PRO A 201 -21.12 8.75 5.80
CA PRO A 201 -20.39 8.41 7.02
C PRO A 201 -18.86 8.35 6.89
N MET A 202 -18.28 8.58 5.72
CA MET A 202 -16.82 8.49 5.50
C MET A 202 -16.17 9.88 5.67
N PRO A 203 -15.63 10.22 6.86
CA PRO A 203 -14.96 11.50 7.08
C PRO A 203 -13.60 11.55 6.37
N PRO A 204 -12.99 12.74 6.25
CA PRO A 204 -11.58 12.85 5.90
C PRO A 204 -10.71 12.23 6.98
N TRP A 205 -9.75 11.39 6.56
CA TRP A 205 -8.75 10.83 7.46
C TRP A 205 -7.37 11.45 7.27
N GLY A 206 -7.07 12.01 6.11
CA GLY A 206 -5.77 12.62 5.87
C GLY A 206 -5.68 14.05 6.38
N VAL A 207 -4.50 14.46 6.85
CA VAL A 207 -4.21 15.84 7.30
C VAL A 207 -4.61 16.89 6.27
N ASN A 208 -4.38 16.63 4.98
CA ASN A 208 -4.78 17.54 3.90
C ASN A 208 -6.30 17.71 3.77
N GLY A 209 -7.08 16.71 4.21
CA GLY A 209 -8.54 16.77 4.30
C GLY A 209 -9.07 17.20 5.67
N GLY A 210 -8.20 17.49 6.64
CA GLY A 210 -8.57 17.82 8.02
C GLY A 210 -8.68 16.62 8.97
N GLY A 211 -8.24 15.44 8.55
CA GLY A 211 -8.17 14.23 9.36
C GLY A 211 -6.82 14.03 10.09
N PRO A 212 -6.70 12.99 10.94
CA PRO A 212 -5.54 12.78 11.82
C PRO A 212 -4.34 12.04 11.18
N MET A 213 -4.49 11.44 10.00
CA MET A 213 -3.47 10.60 9.38
C MET A 213 -2.52 11.40 8.49
N ASN A 214 -1.22 11.12 8.59
CA ASN A 214 -0.23 11.60 7.63
C ASN A 214 -0.18 10.73 6.36
N ASP A 215 0.53 11.22 5.32
CA ASP A 215 0.61 10.56 4.02
C ASP A 215 1.17 9.12 4.11
N GLN A 216 2.11 8.86 5.02
CA GLN A 216 2.67 7.52 5.22
C GLN A 216 1.62 6.56 5.81
N GLN A 217 0.81 7.01 6.76
CA GLN A 217 -0.27 6.21 7.34
C GLN A 217 -1.33 5.88 6.29
N ILE A 218 -1.67 6.83 5.42
CA ILE A 218 -2.59 6.60 4.30
C ILE A 218 -1.98 5.58 3.32
N SER A 219 -0.70 5.74 2.95
CA SER A 219 -0.01 4.79 2.09
C SER A 219 0.05 3.38 2.70
N ASP A 220 0.25 3.26 4.01
CA ASP A 220 0.27 1.98 4.72
C ASP A 220 -1.13 1.35 4.72
N LEU A 221 -2.17 2.14 4.95
CA LEU A 221 -3.57 1.69 4.90
C LEU A 221 -3.94 1.19 3.50
N VAL A 222 -3.55 1.91 2.43
CA VAL A 222 -3.74 1.45 1.05
C VAL A 222 -2.92 0.19 0.76
N ALA A 223 -1.70 0.07 1.31
CA ALA A 223 -0.91 -1.16 1.21
C ALA A 223 -1.62 -2.36 1.87
N PHE A 224 -2.31 -2.15 2.98
CA PHE A 224 -3.16 -3.17 3.59
C PHE A 224 -4.41 -3.48 2.77
N ILE A 225 -5.10 -2.47 2.20
CA ILE A 225 -6.26 -2.71 1.32
C ILE A 225 -5.89 -3.61 0.13
N ARG A 226 -4.65 -3.51 -0.38
CA ARG A 226 -4.13 -4.42 -1.41
C ARG A 226 -4.04 -5.87 -0.97
N THR A 227 -3.82 -6.16 0.32
CA THR A 227 -3.69 -7.53 0.82
C THR A 227 -5.04 -8.22 1.03
N ILE A 228 -6.09 -7.46 1.33
CA ILE A 228 -7.46 -7.99 1.51
C ILE A 228 -8.24 -8.09 0.19
N LYS A 229 -7.67 -7.62 -0.92
CA LYS A 229 -8.31 -7.60 -2.24
C LYS A 229 -8.72 -9.02 -2.68
N ILE A 230 -9.97 -9.16 -3.11
CA ILE A 230 -10.46 -10.38 -3.78
C ILE A 230 -10.31 -10.29 -5.29
N GLY A 231 -10.21 -11.45 -5.95
CA GLY A 231 -10.08 -11.53 -7.40
C GLY A 231 -11.40 -11.25 -8.13
N SER A 232 -11.32 -10.80 -9.39
CA SER A 232 -12.49 -10.50 -10.23
C SER A 232 -13.47 -11.66 -10.36
N LYS A 233 -12.96 -12.91 -10.43
CA LYS A 233 -13.79 -14.12 -10.47
C LYS A 233 -14.68 -14.24 -9.23
N GLN A 234 -14.12 -13.99 -8.05
CA GLN A 234 -14.87 -14.06 -6.80
C GLN A 234 -15.85 -12.89 -6.70
N ALA A 235 -15.42 -11.67 -7.02
CA ALA A 235 -16.30 -10.49 -7.00
C ALA A 235 -17.54 -10.68 -7.90
N LYS A 236 -17.35 -11.15 -9.14
CA LYS A 236 -18.45 -11.48 -10.05
C LYS A 236 -19.37 -12.56 -9.53
N ALA A 237 -18.82 -13.58 -8.85
CA ALA A 237 -19.63 -14.65 -8.26
C ALA A 237 -20.46 -14.15 -7.07
N ASP A 238 -19.93 -13.22 -6.28
CA ASP A 238 -20.66 -12.59 -5.19
C ASP A 238 -21.75 -11.65 -5.71
N ASP A 239 -21.50 -10.91 -6.78
CA ASP A 239 -22.46 -9.98 -7.39
C ASP A 239 -23.52 -10.68 -8.25
N ALA A 240 -23.25 -11.89 -8.75
CA ALA A 240 -24.24 -12.71 -9.46
C ALA A 240 -25.46 -13.06 -8.57
N LYS A 241 -25.33 -12.96 -7.24
CA LYS A 241 -26.40 -13.23 -6.28
C LYS A 241 -27.44 -12.10 -6.19
N LEU A 242 -27.16 -10.92 -6.74
CA LEU A 242 -28.03 -9.72 -6.67
C LEU A 242 -29.14 -9.70 -7.74
N GLY A 243 -29.28 -10.77 -8.54
CA GLY A 243 -30.17 -10.80 -9.72
C GLY A 243 -29.36 -10.54 -10.98
N ALA A 244 -29.23 -11.55 -11.83
CA ALA A 244 -28.22 -11.54 -12.89
C ALA A 244 -28.46 -10.50 -14.01
N THR A 245 -29.68 -9.96 -14.15
CA THR A 245 -30.05 -9.10 -15.31
C THR A 245 -31.12 -8.05 -15.01
N ASP A 246 -31.49 -7.81 -13.75
CA ASP A 246 -32.37 -6.69 -13.44
C ASP A 246 -31.55 -5.39 -13.49
N GLY A 247 -31.70 -4.65 -14.60
CA GLY A 247 -30.94 -3.43 -14.85
C GLY A 247 -31.16 -2.35 -13.81
N HIS A 248 -32.38 -2.23 -13.27
CA HIS A 248 -32.71 -1.27 -12.22
C HIS A 248 -32.04 -1.66 -10.90
N ALA A 249 -32.19 -2.92 -10.45
CA ALA A 249 -31.55 -3.37 -9.22
C ALA A 249 -30.01 -3.27 -9.28
N LEU A 250 -29.42 -3.54 -10.45
CA LEU A 250 -27.99 -3.35 -10.67
C LEU A 250 -27.59 -1.88 -10.66
N PHE A 251 -28.38 -0.99 -11.27
CA PHE A 251 -28.15 0.45 -11.24
C PHE A 251 -28.16 0.98 -9.80
N ASP A 252 -29.16 0.59 -9.00
CA ASP A 252 -29.27 0.93 -7.58
C ASP A 252 -28.08 0.46 -6.76
N ALA A 253 -27.60 -0.75 -7.05
CA ALA A 253 -26.49 -1.35 -6.33
C ALA A 253 -25.14 -0.67 -6.59
N PHE A 254 -24.90 -0.19 -7.82
CA PHE A 254 -23.56 0.20 -8.26
C PHE A 254 -23.44 1.65 -8.73
N CYS A 255 -24.48 2.21 -9.33
CA CYS A 255 -24.46 3.48 -10.07
C CYS A 255 -25.16 4.61 -9.29
N ALA A 256 -26.32 4.33 -8.71
CA ALA A 256 -27.19 5.32 -8.07
C ALA A 256 -26.48 6.12 -6.97
N ARG A 257 -25.51 5.54 -6.25
CA ARG A 257 -24.69 6.26 -5.25
C ARG A 257 -23.97 7.52 -5.78
N CYS A 258 -23.77 7.61 -7.09
CA CYS A 258 -23.19 8.76 -7.76
C CYS A 258 -24.23 9.49 -8.62
N HIS A 259 -25.11 8.75 -9.28
CA HIS A 259 -26.04 9.28 -10.28
C HIS A 259 -27.46 9.54 -9.77
N THR A 260 -27.74 9.27 -8.50
CA THR A 260 -29.04 9.52 -7.87
C THR A 260 -28.81 10.27 -6.57
N LYS A 261 -29.46 11.42 -6.42
CA LYS A 261 -29.37 12.22 -5.19
C LYS A 261 -29.91 11.44 -3.99
N GLY A 262 -29.16 11.45 -2.89
CA GLY A 262 -29.60 10.83 -1.64
C GLY A 262 -29.46 9.30 -1.58
N TRP A 263 -28.90 8.69 -2.62
CA TRP A 263 -28.73 7.24 -2.68
C TRP A 263 -27.40 6.78 -2.07
N SER A 264 -27.42 5.69 -1.29
CA SER A 264 -26.20 5.07 -0.73
C SER A 264 -25.82 3.76 -1.45
N TYR A 265 -24.68 3.16 -1.16
CA TYR A 265 -24.19 1.98 -1.90
C TYR A 265 -25.07 0.75 -1.67
N ARG A 266 -25.71 0.14 -2.68
CA ARG A 266 -26.69 -0.96 -2.43
C ARG A 266 -27.82 -0.57 -1.46
N ALA A 267 -28.18 0.71 -1.42
CA ALA A 267 -29.25 1.17 -0.56
C ALA A 267 -30.57 0.48 -0.92
N SER A 268 -31.34 0.12 0.09
CA SER A 268 -32.77 -0.21 -0.04
C SER A 268 -33.66 1.03 0.12
N TYR A 269 -33.07 2.23 0.14
CA TYR A 269 -33.75 3.47 0.47
C TYR A 269 -33.34 4.58 -0.51
N ALA A 270 -34.34 5.08 -1.22
CA ALA A 270 -34.29 6.32 -1.97
C ALA A 270 -34.66 7.48 -1.03
N GLU A 271 -33.93 8.59 -1.08
CA GLU A 271 -34.45 9.82 -0.46
C GLU A 271 -35.80 10.19 -1.09
N PRO A 272 -36.80 10.68 -0.33
CA PRO A 272 -38.06 11.14 -0.89
C PRO A 272 -37.84 12.20 -1.97
N GLY A 273 -38.29 11.91 -3.19
CA GLY A 273 -38.08 12.77 -4.36
C GLY A 273 -36.73 12.59 -5.07
N ALA A 274 -35.97 11.54 -4.73
CA ALA A 274 -34.86 11.09 -5.55
C ALA A 274 -35.39 10.66 -6.93
N VAL A 275 -34.71 11.12 -7.97
CA VAL A 275 -34.96 10.74 -9.36
C VAL A 275 -33.83 9.82 -9.77
N ASP A 276 -34.17 8.61 -10.21
CA ASP A 276 -33.17 7.63 -10.64
C ASP A 276 -32.39 8.19 -11.83
N GLY A 277 -31.07 8.21 -11.70
CA GLY A 277 -30.20 8.81 -12.71
C GLY A 277 -30.22 10.34 -12.75
N GLY A 278 -31.02 11.03 -11.92
CA GLY A 278 -31.18 12.49 -11.93
C GLY A 278 -29.93 13.32 -11.59
N GLY A 279 -28.79 12.67 -11.35
CA GLY A 279 -27.50 13.29 -11.07
C GLY A 279 -27.31 13.66 -9.59
N ALA A 280 -26.04 13.62 -9.15
CA ALA A 280 -25.62 14.12 -7.84
C ALA A 280 -24.10 14.37 -7.84
N PHE A 281 -23.32 13.32 -7.62
CA PHE A 281 -21.88 13.35 -7.75
C PHE A 281 -21.44 13.08 -9.19
N GLY A 282 -22.15 12.18 -9.87
CA GLY A 282 -22.06 11.94 -11.31
C GLY A 282 -23.08 12.77 -12.08
N PRO A 283 -22.93 12.86 -13.41
CA PRO A 283 -23.86 13.57 -14.28
C PRO A 283 -25.28 12.99 -14.22
N ASN A 284 -26.25 13.80 -14.67
CA ASN A 284 -27.60 13.35 -14.97
C ASN A 284 -27.57 12.34 -16.14
N LEU A 285 -28.38 11.30 -16.04
CA LEU A 285 -28.54 10.22 -17.02
C LEU A 285 -29.95 10.20 -17.64
N THR A 286 -30.88 11.03 -17.15
CA THR A 286 -32.29 11.07 -17.58
C THR A 286 -32.46 11.85 -18.89
N ASP A 287 -33.69 11.87 -19.40
CA ASP A 287 -34.12 12.73 -20.51
C ASP A 287 -33.28 12.51 -21.79
N GLY A 288 -32.82 11.27 -21.99
CA GLY A 288 -31.99 10.86 -23.11
C GLY A 288 -30.56 11.45 -23.13
N ASP A 289 -30.05 11.96 -22.01
CA ASP A 289 -28.65 12.43 -21.91
C ASP A 289 -27.67 11.32 -22.29
N GLU A 290 -27.91 10.09 -21.82
CA GLU A 290 -27.07 8.94 -22.16
C GLU A 290 -27.09 8.60 -23.64
N ILE A 291 -28.24 8.74 -24.32
CA ILE A 291 -28.35 8.49 -25.75
C ILE A 291 -27.59 9.57 -26.55
N ARG A 292 -27.62 10.83 -26.10
CA ARG A 292 -26.85 11.92 -26.70
C ARG A 292 -25.35 11.72 -26.52
N GLN A 293 -24.94 11.30 -25.32
CA GLN A 293 -23.53 11.10 -24.99
C GLN A 293 -22.97 9.83 -25.64
N PHE A 294 -23.76 8.76 -25.71
CA PHE A 294 -23.42 7.46 -26.30
C PHE A 294 -24.48 7.03 -27.32
N SER A 295 -24.31 7.49 -28.56
CA SER A 295 -25.20 7.10 -29.66
C SER A 295 -25.15 5.58 -29.93
N ASP A 296 -23.98 4.96 -29.78
CA ASP A 296 -23.79 3.50 -29.83
C ASP A 296 -23.79 2.90 -28.41
N PRO A 297 -24.77 2.06 -28.04
CA PRO A 297 -24.83 1.39 -26.74
C PRO A 297 -23.55 0.60 -26.41
N SER A 298 -22.84 0.08 -27.42
CA SER A 298 -21.59 -0.67 -27.22
C SER A 298 -20.48 0.23 -26.65
N LYS A 299 -20.50 1.53 -26.97
CA LYS A 299 -19.57 2.51 -26.40
C LYS A 299 -19.90 2.83 -24.96
N GLN A 300 -21.19 2.86 -24.59
CA GLN A 300 -21.63 2.99 -23.21
C GLN A 300 -21.21 1.76 -22.38
N VAL A 301 -21.43 0.55 -22.90
CA VAL A 301 -20.97 -0.70 -22.28
C VAL A 301 -19.46 -0.68 -22.05
N LEU A 302 -18.68 -0.26 -23.06
CA LEU A 302 -17.23 -0.15 -22.92
C LEU A 302 -16.86 0.86 -21.83
N PHE A 303 -17.52 2.01 -21.81
CA PHE A 303 -17.26 3.06 -20.82
C PHE A 303 -17.58 2.62 -19.39
N ILE A 304 -18.71 1.94 -19.14
CA ILE A 304 -19.01 1.37 -17.82
C ILE A 304 -18.02 0.24 -17.47
N THR A 305 -17.54 -0.51 -18.46
CA THR A 305 -16.55 -1.58 -18.26
C THR A 305 -15.20 -1.04 -17.81
N THR A 306 -14.69 0.00 -18.48
CA THR A 306 -13.33 0.53 -18.27
C THR A 306 -13.29 1.67 -17.26
N GLY A 307 -14.38 2.43 -17.14
CA GLY A 307 -14.42 3.68 -16.40
C GLY A 307 -13.94 4.86 -17.25
N SER A 308 -13.92 6.02 -16.60
CA SER A 308 -13.37 7.25 -17.17
C SER A 308 -11.88 7.38 -16.84
N ASP A 309 -11.12 8.05 -17.70
CA ASP A 309 -9.74 8.46 -17.44
C ASP A 309 -9.63 9.99 -17.45
N TYR A 310 -8.74 10.54 -16.64
CA TYR A 310 -8.56 12.00 -16.55
C TYR A 310 -8.13 12.62 -17.87
N GLN A 311 -8.84 13.68 -18.26
CA GLN A 311 -8.61 14.41 -19.51
C GLN A 311 -8.65 13.53 -20.76
N LYS A 312 -9.25 12.33 -20.68
CA LYS A 312 -9.48 11.48 -21.86
C LYS A 312 -10.91 11.65 -22.34
N LEU A 313 -11.04 11.70 -23.65
CA LEU A 313 -12.34 11.83 -24.30
C LEU A 313 -13.11 10.51 -24.17
N TYR A 314 -14.41 10.60 -23.91
CA TYR A 314 -15.35 9.49 -23.95
C TYR A 314 -16.68 9.94 -24.57
N GLY A 315 -17.44 8.98 -25.11
CA GLY A 315 -18.70 9.27 -25.80
C GLY A 315 -18.52 10.29 -26.93
N ALA A 316 -19.52 11.14 -27.15
CA ALA A 316 -19.49 12.17 -28.19
C ALA A 316 -18.48 13.29 -27.88
N ARG A 317 -18.53 13.87 -26.67
CA ARG A 317 -17.68 15.01 -26.25
C ARG A 317 -17.37 15.04 -24.75
N GLY A 318 -17.53 13.92 -24.05
CA GLY A 318 -17.28 13.84 -22.62
C GLY A 318 -15.78 13.89 -22.34
N ILE A 319 -15.36 14.60 -21.30
CA ILE A 319 -13.98 14.60 -20.82
C ILE A 319 -13.98 13.93 -19.46
N GLY A 320 -13.26 12.81 -19.35
CA GLY A 320 -13.21 12.02 -18.13
C GLY A 320 -12.55 12.79 -17.00
N SER A 321 -13.19 12.73 -15.82
CA SER A 321 -12.59 13.19 -14.57
C SER A 321 -11.73 12.09 -13.91
N GLY A 322 -11.84 10.86 -14.44
CA GLY A 322 -11.38 9.57 -13.91
C GLY A 322 -11.98 9.11 -12.58
N ARG A 323 -12.95 9.86 -12.06
CA ARG A 323 -13.69 9.48 -10.84
C ARG A 323 -14.77 8.43 -11.07
N MET A 324 -15.19 8.23 -12.33
CA MET A 324 -16.10 7.13 -12.67
C MET A 324 -15.28 5.85 -12.83
N PRO A 325 -15.40 4.88 -11.90
CA PRO A 325 -14.63 3.64 -11.97
C PRO A 325 -15.12 2.72 -13.07
N GLY A 326 -14.24 1.82 -13.50
CA GLY A 326 -14.62 0.68 -14.34
C GLY A 326 -15.24 -0.45 -13.53
N PHE A 327 -16.33 -1.03 -14.05
CA PHE A 327 -17.05 -2.12 -13.40
C PHE A 327 -16.78 -3.49 -14.02
N GLY A 328 -15.97 -3.59 -15.09
CA GLY A 328 -15.62 -4.86 -15.74
C GLY A 328 -14.91 -5.87 -14.85
N GLY A 329 -14.29 -5.41 -13.76
CA GLY A 329 -13.68 -6.25 -12.74
C GLY A 329 -14.69 -6.87 -11.76
N MET A 330 -15.89 -6.30 -11.62
CA MET A 330 -16.90 -6.74 -10.64
C MET A 330 -18.17 -7.32 -11.30
N LEU A 331 -18.54 -6.82 -12.48
CA LEU A 331 -19.77 -7.21 -13.18
C LEU A 331 -19.48 -8.05 -14.42
N SER A 332 -20.39 -8.96 -14.76
CA SER A 332 -20.38 -9.67 -16.03
C SER A 332 -20.80 -8.75 -17.18
N ALA A 333 -20.46 -9.11 -18.41
CA ALA A 333 -20.88 -8.35 -19.59
C ALA A 333 -22.41 -8.26 -19.72
N ALA A 334 -23.13 -9.31 -19.32
CA ALA A 334 -24.59 -9.32 -19.31
C ALA A 334 -25.17 -8.33 -18.28
N GLN A 335 -24.59 -8.25 -17.08
CA GLN A 335 -25.00 -7.28 -16.06
C GLN A 335 -24.72 -5.85 -16.50
N ILE A 336 -23.55 -5.58 -17.07
CA ILE A 336 -23.23 -4.25 -17.60
C ILE A 336 -24.20 -3.87 -18.72
N LYS A 337 -24.52 -4.81 -19.62
CA LYS A 337 -25.52 -4.57 -20.65
C LYS A 337 -26.89 -4.26 -20.05
N ALA A 338 -27.34 -5.00 -19.03
CA ALA A 338 -28.61 -4.75 -18.37
C ALA A 338 -28.66 -3.35 -17.71
N ILE A 339 -27.56 -2.90 -17.10
CA ILE A 339 -27.43 -1.52 -16.60
C ILE A 339 -27.58 -0.52 -17.74
N VAL A 340 -26.87 -0.72 -18.85
CA VAL A 340 -26.95 0.17 -20.02
C VAL A 340 -28.36 0.21 -20.59
N ASP A 341 -29.03 -0.94 -20.71
CA ASP A 341 -30.41 -1.01 -21.20
C ASP A 341 -31.37 -0.22 -20.28
N TYR A 342 -31.15 -0.26 -18.95
CA TYR A 342 -31.90 0.52 -17.98
C TYR A 342 -31.59 2.02 -18.03
N GLU A 343 -30.31 2.40 -18.02
CA GLU A 343 -29.88 3.81 -18.10
C GLU A 343 -30.43 4.51 -19.35
N ARG A 344 -30.53 3.79 -20.47
CA ARG A 344 -31.09 4.32 -21.72
C ARG A 344 -32.62 4.42 -21.72
N SER A 345 -33.28 3.91 -20.69
CA SER A 345 -34.73 4.01 -20.47
C SER A 345 -35.15 5.12 -19.50
N LEU A 346 -34.17 5.77 -18.83
CA LEU A 346 -34.34 6.93 -17.95
C LEU A 346 -34.54 8.24 -18.73
#